data_AF-A0A136N0P9-F1
#
_entry.id   AF-A0A136N0P9-F1
#
_cell.length_a   1.000
_cell.length_b   1.000
_cell.length_c   1.000
_cell.angle_alpha   90.00
_cell.angle_beta   90.00
_cell.angle_gamma   90.00
#
_symmetry.space_group_name_H-M   'P 1'
#
loop_
_entity.id
_entity.type
_entity.pdbx_description
1 polymer ?
#
loop_
_entity_poly.entity_id
_entity_poly.type
_entity_poly.pdbx_seq_one_letter_code
_entity_poly.pdbx_strand_id
1 'polypeptide(L)'
;MKRCLILIAVSLIPWISYAGEGTHDMKNVVIYKEAGRFGGWPANHGIWIWDNEILVGFSRGWYKNLGKSHHIDREKPEEHLLARSLDGGETWAIEDPSANGYLIPEGSSLHGVKPDWLQIKEWTDCLGRD
;
A
#
# COMPACT_ATOMS: atom_id res chain seq x y z
N MET A 1 63.13 29.00 16.10
CA MET A 1 62.48 27.68 16.18
C MET A 1 60.97 27.87 16.16
N LYS A 2 60.31 27.22 15.20
CA LYS A 2 58.91 27.41 14.80
C LYS A 2 57.96 26.95 15.92
N ARG A 3 57.01 27.79 16.34
CA ARG A 3 55.82 27.36 17.06
C ARG A 3 54.60 27.83 16.26
N CYS A 4 54.11 26.90 15.44
CA CYS A 4 52.89 27.02 14.67
C CYS A 4 51.71 26.80 15.63
N LEU A 5 50.94 27.85 15.93
CA LEU A 5 49.61 27.70 16.53
C LEU A 5 48.61 27.60 15.38
N ILE A 6 48.13 26.39 15.10
CA ILE A 6 46.97 26.16 14.25
C ILE A 6 45.74 26.27 15.16
N LEU A 7 45.02 27.37 15.06
CA LEU A 7 43.69 27.52 15.63
C LEU A 7 42.71 26.70 14.79
N ILE A 8 42.33 25.52 15.28
CA ILE A 8 41.21 24.75 14.70
C ILE A 8 39.92 25.37 15.24
N ALA A 9 39.33 26.28 14.47
CA ALA A 9 37.97 26.75 14.71
C ALA A 9 37.00 25.64 14.28
N VAL A 10 36.60 24.78 15.21
CA VAL A 10 35.50 23.85 15.00
C VAL A 10 34.21 24.67 15.00
N SER A 11 33.71 25.05 13.83
CA SER A 11 32.38 25.65 13.72
C SER A 11 31.34 24.56 13.96
N LEU A 12 30.79 24.54 15.17
CA LEU A 12 29.54 23.87 15.47
C LEU A 12 28.43 24.63 14.76
N ILE A 13 28.23 24.35 13.47
CA ILE A 13 27.02 24.77 12.77
C ILE A 13 25.96 23.74 13.15
N PRO A 14 24.99 24.07 14.03
CA PRO A 14 23.90 23.15 14.28
C PRO A 14 23.19 22.93 12.94
N TRP A 15 23.07 21.66 12.55
CA TRP A 15 22.13 21.26 11.52
C TRP A 15 20.73 21.51 12.08
N ILE A 16 20.27 22.75 11.96
CA ILE A 16 18.88 23.09 12.18
C ILE A 16 18.16 22.53 10.95
N SER A 17 17.72 21.27 11.06
CA SER A 17 16.70 20.75 10.17
C SER A 17 15.46 21.60 10.40
N TYR A 18 15.22 22.56 9.52
CA TYR A 18 13.95 23.24 9.44
C TYR A 18 12.94 22.17 9.02
N ALA A 19 12.21 21.60 9.98
CA ALA A 19 10.93 21.00 9.69
C ALA A 19 10.02 22.16 9.27
N GLY A 20 10.09 22.52 7.98
CA GLY A 20 9.16 23.45 7.40
C GLY A 20 7.78 22.84 7.57
N GLU A 21 7.01 23.39 8.51
CA GLU A 21 5.58 23.12 8.64
C GLU A 21 4.91 23.80 7.44
N GLY A 22 5.07 23.18 6.27
CA GLY A 22 4.35 23.56 5.08
C GLY A 22 2.87 23.35 5.36
N THR A 23 2.05 24.34 5.04
CA THR A 23 0.62 24.10 4.84
C THR A 23 0.51 23.07 3.73
N HIS A 24 0.38 21.80 4.09
CA HIS A 24 0.24 20.75 3.08
C HIS A 24 -1.10 20.98 2.39
N ASP A 25 -1.05 21.48 1.14
CA ASP A 25 -2.21 21.58 0.29
C ASP A 25 -2.83 20.18 0.17
N MET A 26 -3.98 20.00 0.81
CA MET A 26 -4.67 18.72 0.81
C MET A 26 -5.27 18.49 -0.58
N LYS A 27 -4.77 17.46 -1.26
CA LYS A 27 -5.27 17.03 -2.57
C LYS A 27 -6.05 15.73 -2.45
N ASN A 28 -7.08 15.59 -3.27
CA ASN A 28 -7.75 14.30 -3.50
C ASN A 28 -7.19 13.68 -4.78
N VAL A 29 -6.76 12.42 -4.71
CA VAL A 29 -6.24 11.66 -5.84
C VAL A 29 -7.06 10.39 -6.06
N VAL A 30 -7.16 9.95 -7.31
CA VAL A 30 -7.83 8.69 -7.65
C VAL A 30 -6.77 7.60 -7.75
N ILE A 31 -6.76 6.68 -6.80
CA ILE A 31 -5.81 5.56 -6.76
C ILE A 31 -6.26 4.45 -7.72
N TYR A 32 -7.56 4.13 -7.73
CA TYR A 32 -8.10 3.05 -8.55
C TYR A 32 -9.48 3.42 -9.13
N LYS A 33 -9.65 3.17 -10.42
CA LYS A 33 -10.92 3.33 -11.14
C LYS A 33 -10.92 2.46 -12.39
N GLU A 34 -11.82 1.49 -12.44
CA GLU A 34 -12.03 0.62 -13.61
C GLU A 34 -13.53 0.47 -13.86
N ALA A 35 -13.95 0.68 -15.11
CA ALA A 35 -15.37 0.59 -15.48
C ALA A 35 -15.88 -0.85 -15.25
N GLY A 36 -17.04 -0.98 -14.60
CA GLY A 36 -17.63 -2.28 -14.27
C GLY A 36 -16.99 -3.00 -13.08
N ARG A 37 -16.04 -2.36 -12.38
CA ARG A 37 -15.44 -2.90 -11.15
C ARG A 37 -15.84 -2.11 -9.91
N PHE A 38 -15.89 -2.82 -8.81
CA PHE A 38 -15.94 -2.29 -7.45
C PHE A 38 -14.51 -2.19 -6.91
N GLY A 39 -14.19 -1.10 -6.20
CA GLY A 39 -12.96 -0.95 -5.42
C GLY A 39 -13.30 -0.42 -4.04
N GLY A 40 -12.90 -1.12 -2.98
CA GLY A 40 -13.33 -0.77 -1.63
C GLY A 40 -12.58 -1.46 -0.50
N TRP A 41 -13.05 -1.18 0.72
CA TRP A 41 -12.50 -1.63 2.00
C TRP A 41 -10.99 -1.36 2.23
N PRO A 42 -10.43 -0.20 1.85
CA PRO A 42 -9.01 0.06 2.10
C PRO A 42 -8.64 0.02 3.60
N ALA A 43 -9.59 0.39 4.46
CA ALA A 43 -9.41 0.34 5.92
C ALA A 43 -9.25 -1.08 6.48
N ASN A 44 -9.73 -2.10 5.78
CA ASN A 44 -9.64 -3.50 6.22
C ASN A 44 -8.30 -4.13 5.85
N HIS A 45 -7.63 -3.58 4.84
CA HIS A 45 -6.34 -4.08 4.36
C HIS A 45 -5.18 -3.34 5.02
N GLY A 46 -5.33 -2.04 5.29
CA GLY A 46 -4.31 -1.22 5.93
C GLY A 46 -3.53 -0.33 4.96
N ILE A 47 -2.74 0.57 5.54
CA ILE A 47 -1.85 1.49 4.85
C ILE A 47 -0.51 1.56 5.58
N TRP A 48 0.58 1.58 4.81
CA TRP A 48 1.94 1.68 5.29
C TRP A 48 2.66 2.81 4.56
N ILE A 49 3.57 3.47 5.27
CA ILE A 49 4.35 4.59 4.73
C ILE A 49 5.80 4.47 5.16
N TRP A 50 6.70 4.68 4.22
CA TRP A 50 8.15 4.74 4.40
C TRP A 50 8.68 5.92 3.59
N ASP A 51 8.99 7.03 4.25
CA ASP A 51 9.35 8.29 3.59
C ASP A 51 8.33 8.69 2.50
N ASN A 52 8.73 8.67 1.22
CA ASN A 52 7.86 8.97 0.08
C ASN A 52 7.13 7.74 -0.48
N GLU A 53 7.39 6.55 0.05
CA GLU A 53 6.71 5.33 -0.35
C GLU A 53 5.43 5.13 0.46
N ILE A 54 4.31 4.90 -0.23
CA ILE A 54 3.02 4.60 0.40
C ILE A 54 2.48 3.31 -0.22
N LEU A 55 2.04 2.37 0.62
CA LEU A 55 1.39 1.14 0.19
C LEU A 55 0.03 1.03 0.86
N VAL A 56 -1.05 0.89 0.08
CA VAL A 56 -2.41 0.68 0.58
C VAL A 56 -3.02 -0.56 -0.06
N GLY A 57 -3.64 -1.42 0.74
CA GLY A 57 -4.39 -2.55 0.21
C GLY A 57 -5.87 -2.21 0.01
N PHE A 58 -6.54 -2.93 -0.89
CA PHE A 58 -7.99 -2.81 -1.12
C PHE A 58 -8.53 -4.07 -1.78
N SER A 59 -9.85 -4.29 -1.70
CA SER A 59 -10.49 -5.34 -2.51
C SER A 59 -11.00 -4.76 -3.82
N ARG A 60 -10.75 -5.50 -4.91
CA ARG A 60 -11.40 -5.32 -6.21
C ARG A 60 -12.46 -6.41 -6.38
N GLY A 61 -13.63 -6.02 -6.85
CA GLY A 61 -14.69 -6.96 -7.22
C GLY A 61 -15.38 -6.52 -8.50
N TRP A 62 -16.38 -7.28 -8.92
CA TRP A 62 -17.26 -6.86 -10.01
C TRP A 62 -18.36 -5.94 -9.49
N TYR A 63 -18.70 -4.90 -10.24
CA TYR A 63 -19.80 -4.03 -9.88
C TYR A 63 -21.14 -4.71 -10.14
N LYS A 64 -22.05 -4.65 -9.15
CA LYS A 64 -23.46 -5.00 -9.30
C LYS A 64 -24.28 -4.06 -8.43
N ASN A 65 -25.28 -3.40 -9.00
CA ASN A 65 -26.15 -2.53 -8.22
C ASN A 65 -27.01 -3.39 -7.29
N LEU A 66 -26.77 -3.28 -5.98
CA LEU A 66 -27.49 -3.99 -4.92
C LEU A 66 -28.36 -3.04 -4.07
N GLY A 67 -28.71 -1.87 -4.60
CA GLY A 67 -29.53 -0.87 -3.90
C GLY A 67 -28.81 -0.30 -2.67
N LYS A 68 -29.32 -0.61 -1.46
CA LYS A 68 -28.81 -0.08 -0.19
C LYS A 68 -27.56 -0.79 0.35
N SER A 69 -27.11 -1.86 -0.30
CA SER A 69 -25.92 -2.62 0.10
C SER A 69 -24.67 -2.13 -0.65
N HIS A 70 -23.49 -2.63 -0.28
CA HIS A 70 -22.27 -2.45 -1.09
C HIS A 70 -22.48 -3.02 -2.51
N HIS A 71 -22.13 -2.24 -3.54
CA HIS A 71 -22.40 -2.58 -4.96
C HIS A 71 -21.36 -3.53 -5.56
N ILE A 72 -21.05 -4.61 -4.85
CA ILE A 72 -20.19 -5.70 -5.28
C ILE A 72 -21.03 -6.91 -5.69
N ASP A 73 -20.68 -7.54 -6.80
CA ASP A 73 -21.31 -8.79 -7.22
C ASP A 73 -20.84 -9.96 -6.35
N ARG A 74 -21.73 -10.43 -5.48
CA ARG A 74 -21.46 -11.50 -4.51
C ARG A 74 -21.27 -12.88 -5.14
N GLU A 75 -21.60 -13.01 -6.43
CA GLU A 75 -21.46 -14.26 -7.19
C GLU A 75 -20.18 -14.29 -8.02
N LYS A 76 -19.40 -13.19 -8.04
CA LYS A 76 -18.18 -13.08 -8.85
C LYS A 76 -16.93 -12.97 -7.99
N PRO A 77 -15.76 -13.31 -8.55
CA PRO A 77 -14.51 -13.29 -7.82
C PRO A 77 -14.20 -11.92 -7.20
N GLU A 78 -13.76 -11.94 -5.94
CA GLU A 78 -13.11 -10.82 -5.26
C GLU A 78 -11.59 -11.01 -5.32
N GLU A 79 -10.86 -9.92 -5.49
CA GLU A 79 -9.40 -9.87 -5.61
C GLU A 79 -8.85 -8.92 -4.53
N HIS A 80 -7.71 -9.24 -3.94
CA HIS A 80 -7.03 -8.39 -2.95
C HIS A 80 -5.80 -7.78 -3.63
N LEU A 81 -5.83 -6.46 -3.82
CA LEU A 81 -4.82 -5.71 -4.56
C LEU A 81 -4.09 -4.73 -3.65
N LEU A 82 -2.90 -4.33 -4.06
CA LEU A 82 -2.14 -3.26 -3.43
C LEU A 82 -2.02 -2.10 -4.41
N ALA A 83 -2.00 -0.87 -3.89
CA ALA A 83 -1.61 0.31 -4.64
C ALA A 83 -0.39 0.92 -3.98
N ARG A 84 0.67 1.12 -4.77
CA ARG A 84 1.95 1.67 -4.31
C ARG A 84 2.23 3.02 -4.96
N SER A 85 2.63 3.99 -4.15
CA SER A 85 3.22 5.25 -4.60
C SER A 85 4.67 5.31 -4.12
N LEU A 86 5.56 5.89 -4.94
CA LEU A 86 6.98 6.11 -4.61
C LEU A 86 7.33 7.62 -4.54
N ASP A 87 6.33 8.49 -4.68
CA ASP A 87 6.46 9.94 -4.82
C ASP A 87 5.55 10.71 -3.86
N GLY A 88 5.22 10.12 -2.71
CA GLY A 88 4.40 10.77 -1.68
C GLY A 88 2.91 10.83 -2.01
N GLY A 89 2.44 9.96 -2.90
CA GLY A 89 1.03 9.85 -3.31
C GLY A 89 0.67 10.72 -4.51
N GLU A 90 1.61 11.13 -5.35
CA GLU A 90 1.33 11.80 -6.64
C GLU A 90 0.90 10.78 -7.70
N THR A 91 1.66 9.69 -7.85
CA THR A 91 1.37 8.60 -8.78
C THR A 91 1.26 7.26 -8.07
N TRP A 92 0.45 6.36 -8.65
CA TRP A 92 0.12 5.07 -8.04
C TRP A 92 0.21 3.94 -9.07
N ALA A 93 0.87 2.85 -8.69
CA ALA A 93 0.89 1.58 -9.42
C ALA A 93 0.03 0.55 -8.70
N ILE A 94 -0.79 -0.19 -9.45
CA ILE A 94 -1.59 -1.30 -8.90
C ILE A 94 -0.78 -2.58 -9.01
N GLU A 95 -0.64 -3.28 -7.90
CA GLU A 95 0.02 -4.56 -7.77
C GLU A 95 -1.01 -5.65 -7.48
N ASP A 96 -0.86 -6.79 -8.16
CA ASP A 96 -1.61 -8.01 -7.91
C ASP A 96 -0.68 -9.10 -7.37
N PRO A 97 -0.51 -9.20 -6.03
CA PRO A 97 0.32 -10.24 -5.43
C PRO A 97 -0.19 -11.65 -5.72
N SER A 98 -1.48 -11.81 -6.04
CA SER A 98 -2.11 -13.11 -6.26
C SER A 98 -1.60 -13.79 -7.52
N ALA A 99 -1.18 -13.01 -8.51
CA ALA A 99 -0.47 -13.51 -9.70
C ALA A 99 0.82 -14.29 -9.36
N ASN A 100 1.40 -14.04 -8.17
CA ASN A 100 2.58 -14.72 -7.66
C ASN A 100 2.27 -15.70 -6.50
N GLY A 101 1.00 -15.97 -6.22
CA GLY A 101 0.56 -16.88 -5.16
C GLY A 101 0.52 -16.27 -3.76
N TYR A 102 0.60 -14.94 -3.64
CA TYR A 102 0.51 -14.22 -2.36
C TYR A 102 -0.82 -13.49 -2.23
N LEU A 103 -1.27 -13.23 -1.00
CA LEU A 103 -2.51 -12.48 -0.72
C LEU A 103 -3.73 -13.05 -1.49
N ILE A 104 -3.84 -14.38 -1.57
CA ILE A 104 -4.96 -15.04 -2.23
C ILE A 104 -6.23 -14.80 -1.39
N PRO A 105 -7.30 -14.23 -1.96
CA PRO A 105 -8.55 -13.99 -1.25
C PRO A 105 -9.18 -15.32 -0.80
N GLU A 106 -9.40 -15.48 0.50
CA GLU A 106 -10.04 -16.66 1.07
C GLU A 106 -10.86 -16.30 2.32
N GLY A 107 -11.79 -17.20 2.67
CA GLY A 107 -12.50 -17.18 3.93
C GLY A 107 -13.92 -16.67 3.79
N SER A 108 -14.69 -16.82 4.86
CA SER A 108 -16.09 -16.40 4.93
C SER A 108 -16.28 -14.88 4.97
N SER A 109 -15.18 -14.13 5.08
CA SER A 109 -15.20 -12.66 5.14
C SER A 109 -15.18 -12.00 3.77
N LEU A 110 -15.05 -12.77 2.68
CA LEU A 110 -15.18 -12.25 1.33
C LEU A 110 -16.60 -11.74 1.07
N HIS A 111 -16.69 -10.67 0.30
CA HIS A 111 -17.94 -10.10 -0.17
C HIS A 111 -18.30 -10.60 -1.57
N GLY A 112 -17.30 -10.99 -2.38
CA GLY A 112 -17.46 -11.80 -3.59
C GLY A 112 -17.26 -13.30 -3.32
N VAL A 113 -16.79 -14.03 -4.33
CA VAL A 113 -16.33 -15.43 -4.18
C VAL A 113 -14.82 -15.54 -4.29
N LYS A 114 -14.26 -16.65 -3.79
CA LYS A 114 -12.86 -17.01 -4.02
C LYS A 114 -12.62 -17.20 -5.53
N PRO A 115 -11.58 -16.59 -6.13
CA PRO A 115 -11.17 -16.89 -7.49
C PRO A 115 -10.79 -18.37 -7.64
N ASP A 116 -11.38 -19.09 -8.59
CA ASP A 116 -11.13 -20.52 -8.80
C ASP A 116 -9.75 -20.81 -9.42
N TRP A 117 -9.20 -19.84 -10.15
CA TRP A 117 -7.86 -19.89 -10.73
C TRP A 117 -6.73 -19.69 -9.71
N LEU A 118 -7.02 -19.25 -8.49
CA LEU A 118 -6.01 -19.05 -7.45
C LEU A 118 -6.00 -20.22 -6.46
N GLN A 119 -4.87 -20.90 -6.39
CA GLN A 119 -4.65 -22.03 -5.49
C GLN A 119 -3.72 -21.62 -4.37
N ILE A 120 -4.15 -21.84 -3.13
CA ILE A 120 -3.31 -21.57 -1.96
C ILE A 120 -2.29 -22.68 -1.87
N LYS A 121 -1.02 -22.30 -1.84
CA LYS A 121 0.06 -23.24 -1.63
C LYS A 121 -0.11 -23.89 -0.25
N GLU A 122 0.03 -25.20 -0.19
CA GLU A 122 0.03 -25.89 1.09
C GLU A 122 1.10 -25.30 2.01
N TRP A 123 0.70 -25.06 3.26
CA TRP A 123 1.59 -24.59 4.29
C TRP A 123 2.70 -25.62 4.49
N THR A 124 3.94 -25.15 4.49
CA THR A 124 5.11 -25.95 4.83
C THR A 124 5.80 -25.28 5.99
N ASP A 125 6.22 -26.06 6.97
CA ASP A 125 6.94 -25.53 8.12
C ASP A 125 8.24 -24.86 7.64
N CYS A 126 8.52 -23.67 8.19
CA CYS A 126 9.82 -23.07 7.98
C CYS A 126 10.86 -23.93 8.71
N LEU A 127 11.88 -24.38 7.99
CA LEU A 127 12.91 -25.27 8.55
C LEU A 127 13.79 -24.62 9.63
N GLY A 128 13.48 -23.38 10.05
CA GLY A 128 14.38 -22.56 10.84
C GLY A 128 15.66 -22.25 10.08
N ARG A 129 16.44 -21.31 10.60
CA ARG A 129 17.87 -21.26 10.32
C ARG A 129 18.51 -21.46 11.68
N ASP A 130 19.29 -22.53 11.82
CA ASP A 130 20.09 -22.84 13.01
C ASP A 130 21.02 -21.68 13.39
#